data_AF-A0AAX0Z1G1-F1
#
_entry.id   AF-A0AAX0Z1G1-F1
#
_cell.length_a   1.000
_cell.length_b   1.000
_cell.length_c   1.000
_cell.angle_alpha   90.00
_cell.angle_beta   90.00
_cell.angle_gamma   90.00
#
_symmetry.space_group_name_H-M   'P 1'
#
loop_
_entity.id
_entity.type
_entity.pdbx_description
1 polymer ?
#
loop_
_entity_poly.entity_id
_entity_poly.type
_entity_poly.pdbx_seq_one_letter_code
_entity_poly.pdbx_strand_id
1 'polypeptide(L)'
;PLRWSIAHLNTGSKHTLQRMARLGLAYSVQMGPYFETTAIHRANSADVAASAAPVNAALELGIPVAGGTDSTRIGVSGVWHAIQFHVDGQPLAGVRRQDDNLISRGAALRMYTRTAAWLSFAENDRGSLAPGKQADFAVLDQPYLTMPAKKIHTIRSLLTFVDGHVVHD
;
A
#
# COMPACT_ATOMS: atom_id res chain seq x y z
N PRO A 1 2.94 -7.47 -22.58
CA PRO A 1 3.17 -6.01 -22.46
C PRO A 1 4.04 -5.74 -21.23
N LEU A 2 4.86 -4.68 -21.24
CA LEU A 2 5.75 -4.35 -20.12
C LEU A 2 4.97 -3.64 -19.00
N ARG A 3 5.31 -3.89 -17.73
CA ARG A 3 4.71 -3.27 -16.52
C ARG A 3 5.79 -2.56 -15.71
N TRP A 4 6.37 -1.50 -16.27
CA TRP A 4 7.40 -0.73 -15.60
C TRP A 4 6.83 0.03 -14.40
N SER A 5 7.54 0.00 -13.27
CA SER A 5 7.17 0.74 -12.07
C SER A 5 8.32 1.58 -11.54
N ILE A 6 8.00 2.73 -10.97
CA ILE A 6 8.92 3.47 -10.10
C ILE A 6 8.63 3.04 -8.66
N ALA A 7 9.67 2.63 -7.93
CA ALA A 7 9.56 2.23 -6.53
C ALA A 7 9.86 3.39 -5.58
N HIS A 8 9.32 3.31 -4.36
CA HIS A 8 9.44 4.30 -3.28
C HIS A 8 8.76 5.63 -3.57
N LEU A 9 9.29 6.43 -4.50
CA LEU A 9 8.80 7.75 -4.92
C LEU A 9 8.12 8.57 -3.79
N ASN A 10 8.73 8.57 -2.60
CA ASN A 10 8.12 9.08 -1.37
C ASN A 10 7.77 10.58 -1.47
N THR A 11 8.52 11.34 -2.27
CA THR A 11 8.36 12.79 -2.45
C THR A 11 8.14 13.16 -3.92
N GLY A 12 7.54 12.25 -4.69
CA GLY A 12 7.27 12.47 -6.12
C GLY A 12 6.37 13.68 -6.38
N SER A 13 6.79 14.56 -7.28
CA SER A 13 5.99 15.73 -7.67
C SER A 13 4.76 15.34 -8.50
N LYS A 14 3.72 16.18 -8.48
CA LYS A 14 2.54 16.04 -9.35
C LYS A 14 2.92 15.93 -10.83
N HIS A 15 3.91 16.70 -11.28
CA HIS A 15 4.44 16.62 -12.64
C HIS A 15 5.02 15.23 -12.96
N THR A 16 5.73 14.62 -12.01
CA THR A 16 6.26 13.26 -12.15
C THR A 16 5.14 12.24 -12.28
N LEU A 17 4.13 12.31 -11.41
CA LEU A 17 2.97 11.40 -11.48
C LEU A 17 2.20 11.55 -12.78
N GLN A 18 1.95 12.78 -13.25
CA GLN A 18 1.31 13.02 -14.55
C GLN A 18 2.09 12.41 -15.71
N ARG A 19 3.43 12.44 -15.65
CA ARG A 19 4.29 11.80 -16.66
C ARG A 19 4.22 10.28 -16.55
N MET A 20 4.21 9.72 -15.35
CA MET A 20 4.00 8.28 -15.13
C MET A 20 2.68 7.81 -15.74
N ALA A 21 1.59 8.55 -15.51
CA ALA A 21 0.28 8.24 -16.08
C ALA A 21 0.31 8.23 -17.62
N ARG A 22 0.91 9.25 -18.26
CA ARG A 22 1.05 9.31 -19.73
C ARG A 22 1.88 8.17 -20.31
N LEU A 23 2.84 7.64 -19.56
CA LEU A 23 3.72 6.56 -19.98
C LEU A 23 3.17 5.17 -19.62
N GLY A 24 2.01 5.08 -18.95
CA GLY A 24 1.45 3.82 -18.50
C GLY A 24 2.30 3.12 -17.42
N LEU A 25 3.05 3.90 -16.64
CA LEU A 25 3.87 3.36 -15.54
C LEU A 25 3.01 3.04 -14.32
N ALA A 26 3.49 2.10 -13.50
CA ALA A 26 2.94 1.81 -12.19
C ALA A 26 3.77 2.47 -11.07
N TYR A 27 3.20 2.53 -9.87
CA TYR A 27 3.86 3.00 -8.67
C TYR A 27 3.94 1.86 -7.64
N SER A 28 5.16 1.48 -7.26
CA SER A 28 5.41 0.56 -6.15
C SER A 28 5.71 1.34 -4.87
N VAL A 29 4.69 1.49 -4.03
CA VAL A 29 4.76 2.17 -2.73
C VAL A 29 5.32 1.21 -1.69
N GLN A 30 6.18 1.73 -0.83
CA GLN A 30 6.78 0.97 0.27
C GLN A 30 6.50 1.62 1.63
N MET A 31 6.72 0.90 2.72
CA MET A 31 6.39 1.34 4.07
C MET A 31 7.33 2.43 4.64
N GLY A 32 8.41 2.79 3.94
CA GLY A 32 9.41 3.78 4.39
C GLY A 32 8.83 5.06 5.02
N PRO A 33 7.88 5.77 4.39
CA PRO A 33 7.29 6.99 4.95
C PRO A 33 6.68 6.84 6.34
N TYR A 34 6.19 5.65 6.72
CA TYR A 34 5.70 5.39 8.07
C TYR A 34 6.79 5.57 9.13
N PHE A 35 8.03 5.17 8.83
CA PHE A 35 9.19 5.30 9.71
C PHE A 35 9.93 6.63 9.52
N GLU A 36 9.94 7.14 8.29
CA GLU A 36 10.84 8.20 7.85
C GLU A 36 10.19 9.58 7.83
N THR A 37 8.95 9.74 8.32
CA THR A 37 8.21 11.02 8.27
C THR A 37 9.04 12.19 8.81
N THR A 38 9.69 12.05 9.96
CA THR A 38 10.56 13.13 10.48
C THR A 38 11.71 13.47 9.54
N ALA A 39 12.34 12.47 8.91
CA ALA A 39 13.43 12.70 7.97
C ALA A 39 12.93 13.37 6.68
N ILE A 40 11.78 12.93 6.16
CA ILE A 40 11.12 13.52 4.99
C ILE A 40 10.82 14.99 5.24
N HIS A 41 10.24 15.33 6.41
CA HIS A 41 9.95 16.73 6.76
C HIS A 41 11.21 17.60 6.92
N ARG A 42 12.33 17.03 7.38
CA ARG A 42 13.59 17.77 7.51
C ARG A 42 14.28 18.00 6.17
N ALA A 43 14.16 17.06 5.23
CA ALA A 43 14.87 17.08 3.96
C ALA A 43 14.11 17.83 2.84
N ASN A 44 12.85 18.20 3.05
CA ASN A 44 11.99 18.76 2.02
C ASN A 44 11.29 20.02 2.50
N SER A 45 10.79 20.82 1.55
CA SER A 45 9.89 21.93 1.84
C SER A 45 8.56 21.42 2.44
N ALA A 46 7.85 22.31 3.12
CA ALA A 46 6.61 21.96 3.83
C ALA A 46 5.54 21.36 2.90
N ASP A 47 5.42 21.87 1.67
CA ASP A 47 4.50 21.39 0.64
C ASP A 47 4.86 19.98 0.13
N VAL A 48 6.14 19.73 -0.15
CA VAL A 48 6.61 18.40 -0.58
C VAL A 48 6.45 17.39 0.56
N ALA A 49 6.80 17.75 1.80
CA ALA A 49 6.64 16.87 2.94
C ALA A 49 5.16 16.55 3.23
N ALA A 50 4.27 17.54 3.14
CA ALA A 50 2.84 17.35 3.38
C ALA A 50 2.17 16.40 2.37
N SER A 51 2.68 16.33 1.14
CA SER A 51 2.18 15.43 0.07
C SER A 51 2.78 14.03 0.11
N ALA A 52 3.73 13.74 1.01
CA ALA A 52 4.46 12.48 1.04
C ALA A 52 3.71 11.36 1.80
N ALA A 53 3.68 10.10 1.34
CA ALA A 53 3.84 9.69 -0.06
C ALA A 53 2.58 10.03 -0.87
N PRO A 54 2.70 10.38 -2.17
CA PRO A 54 1.59 10.93 -2.95
C PRO A 54 0.68 9.83 -3.53
N VAL A 55 0.23 8.92 -2.67
CA VAL A 55 -0.55 7.72 -3.06
C VAL A 55 -1.93 8.09 -3.58
N ASN A 56 -2.66 8.96 -2.88
CA ASN A 56 -4.00 9.38 -3.32
C ASN A 56 -3.92 10.10 -4.68
N ALA A 57 -2.99 11.04 -4.84
CA ALA A 57 -2.76 11.73 -6.11
C ALA A 57 -2.41 10.78 -7.27
N ALA A 58 -1.64 9.72 -7.02
CA ALA A 58 -1.34 8.72 -8.03
C ALA A 58 -2.60 7.93 -8.45
N LEU A 59 -3.43 7.53 -7.47
CA LEU A 59 -4.69 6.83 -7.73
C LEU A 59 -5.69 7.70 -8.51
N GLU A 60 -5.79 8.99 -8.17
CA GLU A 60 -6.64 9.96 -8.90
C GLU A 60 -6.23 10.12 -10.36
N LEU A 61 -4.94 9.97 -10.67
CA LEU A 61 -4.41 9.98 -12.04
C LEU A 61 -4.56 8.63 -12.76
N GLY A 62 -5.18 7.64 -12.14
CA GLY A 62 -5.37 6.30 -12.72
C GLY A 62 -4.09 5.46 -12.79
N ILE A 63 -3.04 5.84 -12.06
CA ILE A 63 -1.78 5.08 -11.99
C ILE A 63 -2.05 3.79 -11.20
N PRO A 64 -1.68 2.60 -11.71
CA PRO A 64 -1.69 1.38 -10.90
C PRO A 64 -0.71 1.51 -9.73
N VAL A 65 -1.23 1.49 -8.50
CA VAL A 65 -0.40 1.53 -7.29
C VAL A 65 -0.40 0.16 -6.60
N ALA A 66 0.79 -0.42 -6.45
CA ALA A 66 1.01 -1.64 -5.67
C ALA A 66 1.68 -1.28 -4.34
N GLY A 67 1.16 -1.85 -3.26
CA GLY A 67 1.72 -1.68 -1.91
C GLY A 67 2.71 -2.79 -1.57
N GLY A 68 3.77 -2.43 -0.86
CA GLY A 68 4.74 -3.35 -0.28
C GLY A 68 5.28 -2.84 1.05
N THR A 69 5.96 -3.71 1.78
CA THR A 69 6.56 -3.36 3.07
C THR A 69 8.03 -2.97 2.95
N ASP A 70 8.71 -3.37 1.88
CA ASP A 70 10.18 -3.34 1.77
C ASP A 70 10.85 -3.92 3.03
N SER A 71 10.27 -5.04 3.50
CA SER A 71 10.70 -5.69 4.73
C SER A 71 12.12 -6.26 4.58
N THR A 72 12.81 -6.43 5.70
CA THR A 72 14.25 -6.78 5.83
C THR A 72 15.22 -5.65 5.48
N ARG A 73 14.76 -4.58 4.80
CA ARG A 73 15.58 -3.38 4.51
C ARG A 73 15.10 -2.12 5.19
N ILE A 74 13.82 -1.78 5.07
CA ILE A 74 13.24 -0.55 5.63
C ILE A 74 12.08 -0.86 6.58
N GLY A 75 11.21 -1.80 6.21
CA GLY A 75 9.99 -2.10 6.97
C GLY A 75 10.02 -3.36 7.81
N VAL A 76 8.99 -3.49 8.65
CA VAL A 76 8.63 -4.78 9.28
C VAL A 76 7.83 -5.63 8.29
N SER A 77 7.79 -6.95 8.50
CA SER A 77 6.97 -7.85 7.67
C SER A 77 5.45 -7.70 7.93
N GLY A 78 5.02 -6.65 8.64
CA GLY A 78 3.64 -6.39 9.04
C GLY A 78 2.88 -5.52 8.05
N VAL A 79 2.21 -6.16 7.07
CA VAL A 79 1.40 -5.47 6.04
C VAL A 79 0.32 -4.55 6.63
N TRP A 80 -0.25 -4.89 7.78
CA TRP A 80 -1.31 -4.10 8.41
C TRP A 80 -0.85 -2.74 8.93
N HIS A 81 0.42 -2.59 9.32
CA HIS A 81 0.97 -1.28 9.67
C HIS A 81 1.07 -0.38 8.43
N ALA A 82 1.51 -0.95 7.30
CA ALA A 82 1.59 -0.22 6.04
C ALA A 82 0.20 0.17 5.52
N ILE A 83 -0.77 -0.76 5.60
CA ILE A 83 -2.18 -0.47 5.27
C ILE A 83 -2.76 0.60 6.19
N GLN A 84 -2.54 0.50 7.51
CA GLN A 84 -3.02 1.50 8.46
C GLN A 84 -2.52 2.90 8.09
N PHE A 85 -1.22 3.05 7.83
CA PHE A 85 -0.62 4.33 7.49
C PHE A 85 -1.25 5.00 6.26
N HIS A 86 -1.67 4.22 5.27
CA HIS A 86 -2.40 4.75 4.12
C HIS A 86 -3.83 5.22 4.45
N VAL A 87 -4.46 4.59 5.44
CA VAL A 87 -5.86 4.84 5.83
C VAL A 87 -5.98 5.95 6.86
N ASP A 88 -5.10 6.00 7.86
CA ASP A 88 -5.19 6.96 8.97
C ASP A 88 -4.09 8.04 8.93
N GLY A 89 -3.04 7.86 8.12
CA GLY A 89 -1.95 8.81 7.96
C GLY A 89 -1.00 8.88 9.15
N GLN A 90 -1.14 8.03 10.16
CA GLN A 90 -0.39 8.12 11.41
C GLN A 90 0.98 7.43 11.26
N PRO A 91 2.10 8.20 11.23
CA PRO A 91 3.43 7.61 11.20
C PRO A 91 3.81 7.04 12.57
N LEU A 92 4.93 6.30 12.61
CA LEU A 92 5.56 5.88 13.86
C LEU A 92 5.97 7.08 14.73
N ALA A 93 6.50 8.12 14.08
CA ALA A 93 6.88 9.37 14.72
C ALA A 93 6.76 10.54 13.72
N GLY A 94 6.50 11.74 14.24
CA GLY A 94 6.37 12.95 13.43
C GLY A 94 4.93 13.35 13.16
N VAL A 95 4.69 13.94 11.98
CA VAL A 95 3.44 14.63 11.65
C VAL A 95 2.50 13.68 10.91
N ARG A 96 1.25 13.59 11.36
CA ARG A 96 0.20 12.85 10.65
C ARG A 96 -0.06 13.47 9.27
N ARG A 97 -0.28 12.63 8.26
CA ARG A 97 -0.64 13.07 6.90
C ARG A 97 -1.98 13.81 6.89
N GLN A 98 -2.13 14.71 5.91
CA GLN A 98 -3.37 15.43 5.65
C GLN A 98 -4.44 14.48 5.10
N ASP A 99 -5.71 14.80 5.36
CA ASP A 99 -6.83 13.91 5.02
C ASP A 99 -6.98 13.68 3.50
N ASP A 100 -6.63 14.67 2.69
CA ASP A 100 -6.61 14.61 1.22
C ASP A 100 -5.55 13.64 0.66
N ASN A 101 -4.61 13.21 1.49
CA ASN A 101 -3.57 12.24 1.15
C ASN A 101 -3.90 10.81 1.62
N LEU A 102 -5.01 10.62 2.33
CA LEU A 102 -5.47 9.33 2.80
C LEU A 102 -6.29 8.61 1.73
N ILE A 103 -6.34 7.28 1.83
CA ILE A 103 -7.11 6.46 0.90
C ILE A 103 -8.11 5.59 1.66
N SER A 104 -9.18 5.21 0.96
CA SER A 104 -10.17 4.28 1.52
C SER A 104 -9.55 2.91 1.84
N ARG A 105 -10.13 2.20 2.81
CA ARG A 105 -9.77 0.80 3.12
C ARG A 105 -9.82 -0.10 1.91
N GLY A 106 -10.84 0.06 1.06
CA GLY A 106 -10.97 -0.71 -0.17
C GLY A 106 -9.83 -0.43 -1.15
N ALA A 107 -9.40 0.83 -1.29
CA ALA A 107 -8.25 1.17 -2.11
C ALA A 107 -6.95 0.59 -1.54
N ALA A 108 -6.72 0.72 -0.23
CA ALA A 108 -5.57 0.16 0.44
C ALA A 108 -5.51 -1.38 0.28
N LEU A 109 -6.61 -2.09 0.53
CA LEU A 109 -6.65 -3.55 0.36
C LEU A 109 -6.35 -3.97 -1.09
N ARG A 110 -6.88 -3.25 -2.09
CA ARG A 110 -6.58 -3.51 -3.51
C ARG A 110 -5.10 -3.32 -3.85
N MET A 111 -4.44 -2.30 -3.30
CA MET A 111 -3.00 -2.06 -3.52
C MET A 111 -2.14 -3.26 -3.10
N TYR A 112 -2.47 -3.88 -1.96
CA TYR A 112 -1.72 -5.00 -1.38
C TYR A 112 -2.20 -6.38 -1.85
N THR A 113 -3.22 -6.46 -2.70
CA THR A 113 -3.75 -7.72 -3.24
C THR A 113 -3.78 -7.68 -4.77
N ARG A 114 -4.89 -7.21 -5.33
CA ARG A 114 -5.16 -7.23 -6.77
C ARG A 114 -4.12 -6.46 -7.58
N THR A 115 -3.73 -5.26 -7.15
CA THR A 115 -2.75 -4.45 -7.91
C THR A 115 -1.34 -4.99 -7.77
N ALA A 116 -0.96 -5.55 -6.61
CA ALA A 116 0.31 -6.24 -6.43
C ALA A 116 0.40 -7.52 -7.29
N ALA A 117 -0.68 -8.30 -7.37
CA ALA A 117 -0.77 -9.45 -8.27
C ALA A 117 -0.63 -9.02 -9.74
N TRP A 118 -1.31 -7.94 -10.15
CA TRP A 118 -1.15 -7.36 -11.49
C TRP A 118 0.28 -6.87 -11.74
N LEU A 119 0.93 -6.17 -10.80
CA LEU A 119 2.30 -5.72 -11.03
C LEU A 119 3.28 -6.89 -11.21
N SER A 120 2.98 -8.05 -10.61
CA SER A 120 3.79 -9.28 -10.68
C SER A 120 3.35 -10.28 -11.77
N PHE A 121 2.46 -9.89 -12.68
CA PHE A 121 1.93 -10.78 -13.75
C PHE A 121 1.15 -12.00 -13.25
N ALA A 122 0.64 -11.95 -12.02
CA ALA A 122 -0.08 -13.03 -11.37
C ALA A 122 -1.59 -12.72 -11.21
N GLU A 123 -2.13 -11.73 -11.93
CA GLU A 123 -3.53 -11.32 -11.79
C GLU A 123 -4.54 -12.35 -12.28
N ASN A 124 -4.13 -13.30 -13.12
CA ASN A 124 -4.98 -14.41 -13.55
C ASN A 124 -4.97 -15.55 -12.52
N ASP A 125 -3.93 -15.65 -11.71
CA ASP A 125 -3.73 -16.74 -10.76
C ASP A 125 -4.17 -16.36 -9.35
N ARG A 126 -3.93 -15.12 -8.90
CA ARG A 126 -4.16 -14.68 -7.51
C ARG A 126 -4.57 -13.21 -7.37
N GLY A 127 -4.60 -12.72 -6.13
CA GLY A 127 -4.89 -11.33 -5.77
C GLY A 127 -6.38 -10.98 -5.63
N SER A 128 -7.28 -11.93 -5.85
CA SER A 128 -8.71 -11.79 -5.57
C SER A 128 -9.36 -13.16 -5.37
N LEU A 129 -10.41 -13.23 -4.55
CA LEU A 129 -11.21 -14.44 -4.39
C LEU A 129 -12.25 -14.51 -5.51
N ALA A 130 -12.00 -15.34 -6.51
CA ALA A 130 -12.88 -15.57 -7.65
C ALA A 130 -12.67 -16.99 -8.20
N PRO A 131 -13.70 -17.62 -8.80
CA PRO A 131 -13.54 -18.92 -9.46
C PRO A 131 -12.41 -18.91 -10.50
N GLY A 132 -11.62 -19.98 -10.52
CA GLY A 132 -10.47 -20.14 -11.42
C GLY A 132 -9.15 -19.58 -10.89
N LYS A 133 -9.14 -18.91 -9.72
CA LYS A 133 -7.93 -18.44 -9.04
C LYS A 133 -7.52 -19.37 -7.91
N GLN A 134 -6.24 -19.28 -7.52
CA GLN A 134 -5.69 -19.92 -6.33
C GLN A 134 -6.50 -19.52 -5.09
N ALA A 135 -6.74 -20.48 -4.21
CA ALA A 135 -7.42 -20.26 -2.95
C ALA A 135 -6.46 -19.66 -1.89
N ASP A 136 -5.90 -18.49 -2.21
CA ASP A 136 -5.03 -17.69 -1.35
C ASP A 136 -5.88 -16.71 -0.53
N PHE A 137 -6.10 -17.02 0.76
CA PHE A 137 -6.85 -16.13 1.64
C PHE A 137 -6.43 -16.27 3.10
N ALA A 138 -6.76 -15.25 3.88
CA ALA A 138 -6.62 -15.28 5.33
C ALA A 138 -7.97 -15.01 6.00
N VAL A 139 -8.27 -15.76 7.05
CA VAL A 139 -9.34 -15.41 8.00
C VAL A 139 -8.73 -14.49 9.04
N LEU A 140 -9.38 -13.35 9.30
CA LEU A 140 -8.86 -12.30 10.18
C LEU A 140 -9.61 -12.30 11.51
N ASP A 141 -8.91 -11.96 12.59
CA ASP A 141 -9.49 -11.84 13.93
C ASP A 141 -10.32 -10.57 14.14
N GLN A 142 -10.21 -9.59 13.23
CA GLN A 142 -10.93 -8.32 13.29
C GLN A 142 -11.64 -7.99 11.97
N PRO A 143 -12.76 -7.23 12.02
CA PRO A 143 -13.49 -6.81 10.83
C PRO A 143 -12.80 -5.60 10.18
N TYR A 144 -11.82 -5.86 9.30
CA TYR A 144 -11.00 -4.82 8.64
C TYR A 144 -11.82 -3.66 8.06
N LEU A 145 -12.99 -3.91 7.48
CA LEU A 145 -13.77 -2.87 6.83
C LEU A 145 -14.43 -1.87 7.79
N THR A 146 -14.65 -2.23 9.06
CA THR A 146 -15.46 -1.44 10.01
C THR A 146 -14.74 -1.12 11.32
N MET A 147 -13.67 -1.83 11.67
CA MET A 147 -12.92 -1.57 12.91
C MET A 147 -12.32 -0.16 12.96
N PRO A 148 -12.01 0.43 14.13
CA PRO A 148 -11.34 1.73 14.22
C PRO A 148 -10.02 1.77 13.43
N ALA A 149 -9.79 2.81 12.60
CA ALA A 149 -8.64 2.88 11.70
C ALA A 149 -7.30 2.79 12.43
N LYS A 150 -7.19 3.46 13.58
CA LYS A 150 -6.00 3.43 14.46
C LYS A 150 -5.63 2.06 15.04
N LYS A 151 -6.49 1.04 14.85
CA LYS A 151 -6.29 -0.33 15.31
C LYS A 151 -6.02 -1.32 14.17
N ILE A 152 -5.99 -0.89 12.90
CA ILE A 152 -5.78 -1.81 11.76
C ILE A 152 -4.49 -2.63 11.92
N HIS A 153 -3.41 -2.03 12.45
CA HIS A 153 -2.14 -2.72 12.68
C HIS A 153 -2.22 -3.91 13.63
N THR A 154 -3.28 -4.03 14.44
CA THR A 154 -3.44 -5.14 15.40
C THR A 154 -4.05 -6.38 14.77
N ILE A 155 -4.52 -6.32 13.52
CA ILE A 155 -5.12 -7.46 12.83
C ILE A 155 -4.12 -8.61 12.75
N ARG A 156 -4.60 -9.82 13.04
CA ARG A 156 -3.87 -11.07 12.89
C ARG A 156 -4.66 -12.02 11.98
N SER A 157 -3.94 -12.91 11.32
CA SER A 157 -4.57 -14.06 10.69
C SER A 157 -4.89 -15.09 11.76
N LEU A 158 -6.10 -15.64 11.74
CA LEU A 158 -6.49 -16.82 12.50
C LEU A 158 -6.27 -18.10 11.69
N LEU A 159 -6.21 -17.98 10.36
CA LEU A 159 -6.10 -19.08 9.42
C LEU A 159 -5.57 -18.52 8.11
N THR A 160 -4.54 -19.13 7.54
CA THR A 160 -4.02 -18.76 6.21
C THR A 160 -4.06 -19.98 5.29
N PHE A 161 -4.63 -19.77 4.11
CA PHE A 161 -4.56 -20.69 2.99
C PHE A 161 -3.64 -20.15 1.91
N VAL A 162 -2.82 -21.04 1.36
CA VAL A 162 -2.03 -20.82 0.14
C VAL A 162 -2.32 -21.97 -0.79
N ASP A 163 -2.80 -21.67 -2.00
CA ASP A 163 -3.19 -22.64 -3.01
C ASP A 163 -4.14 -23.74 -2.47
N GLY A 164 -5.08 -23.35 -1.60
CA GLY A 164 -6.04 -24.28 -1.00
C GLY A 164 -5.51 -25.14 0.15
N HIS A 165 -4.25 -24.96 0.54
CA HIS A 165 -3.64 -25.65 1.68
C HIS A 165 -3.53 -24.73 2.91
N VAL A 166 -3.88 -25.25 4.08
CA VAL A 166 -3.65 -24.56 5.35
C VAL A 166 -2.16 -24.48 5.63
N VAL A 167 -1.64 -23.26 5.82
CA VAL A 167 -0.23 -23.01 6.16
C VAL A 167 -0.06 -22.32 7.52
N HIS A 168 -1.16 -21.92 8.16
CA HIS A 168 -1.22 -21.35 9.50
C HIS A 168 -2.61 -21.56 10.10
N ASP A 169 -2.68 -22.01 11.36
CA ASP A 169 -3.87 -22.06 12.22
C ASP A 169 -3.57 -21.60 13.66
#